data_AF-A0A0G4M5C2-F1
#
_entry.id   AF-A0A0G4M5C2-F1
#
_cell.length_a   1.000
_cell.length_b   1.000
_cell.length_c   1.000
_cell.angle_alpha   90.00
_cell.angle_beta   90.00
_cell.angle_gamma   90.00
#
_symmetry.space_group_name_H-M   'P 1'
#
loop_
_entity.id
_entity.type
_entity.pdbx_description
1 polymer ?
#
loop_
_entity_poly.entity_id
_entity_poly.type
_entity_poly.pdbx_seq_one_letter_code
_entity_poly.pdbx_strand_id
1 'polypeptide(L)'
;MHRGTVALVLFEWILMSKLPGEVWATRWQSMAYATKEQLVKKFCRYASHVFRKQCRGIGNIHSSSPSAKVGRIVSMHFFWDHRIHEDVPRGPFKTTRDWMQARLMLSSRESHGKIAKYSAQSEMGSDDEDDLHDAQQTLDIIKKLQPLVDVVFPPAQDPEPEATMLFHDDLSLHNILVDRDGNLTGVVDWEKTFLEEMASLEPGWMEVFESSAQKRDPDMAVRKRDNDFLAKRIQGWVDDVTKGRVDGPGLLERIYDD
;
A
#
# COMPACT_ATOMS: atom_id res chain seq x y z
N MET A 1 -0.63 -33.00 -33.55
CA MET A 1 -0.23 -31.67 -33.04
C MET A 1 -1.41 -31.03 -32.32
N HIS A 2 -1.53 -31.23 -31.01
CA HIS A 2 -2.43 -30.43 -30.18
C HIS A 2 -1.74 -29.09 -29.92
N ARG A 3 -2.16 -28.04 -30.59
CA ARG A 3 -1.87 -26.67 -30.15
C ARG A 3 -2.74 -26.46 -28.91
N GLY A 4 -2.13 -26.68 -27.75
CA GLY A 4 -2.74 -26.28 -26.48
C GLY A 4 -2.94 -24.77 -26.52
N THR A 5 -4.19 -24.35 -26.48
CA THR A 5 -4.56 -22.96 -26.22
C THR A 5 -3.97 -22.61 -24.86
N VAL A 6 -2.89 -21.82 -24.86
CA VAL A 6 -2.36 -21.23 -23.63
C VAL A 6 -3.47 -20.31 -23.12
N ALA A 7 -4.13 -20.70 -22.04
CA ALA A 7 -5.03 -19.82 -21.34
C ALA A 7 -4.20 -18.60 -20.90
N LEU A 8 -4.43 -17.45 -21.53
CA LEU A 8 -3.92 -16.18 -21.07
C LEU A 8 -4.46 -15.99 -19.65
N VAL A 9 -3.56 -16.07 -18.67
CA VAL A 9 -3.86 -15.69 -17.29
C VAL A 9 -4.07 -14.19 -17.32
N LEU A 10 -5.33 -13.74 -17.29
CA LEU A 10 -5.74 -12.33 -17.32
C LEU A 10 -5.64 -11.67 -15.94
N PHE A 11 -4.78 -12.19 -15.08
CA PHE A 11 -4.61 -11.74 -13.70
C PHE A 11 -3.14 -11.41 -13.47
N GLU A 12 -2.92 -10.50 -12.53
CA GLU A 12 -1.61 -10.22 -12.01
C GLU A 12 -1.03 -11.45 -11.33
N TRP A 13 0.25 -11.72 -11.59
CA TRP A 13 0.97 -12.75 -10.86
C TRP A 13 2.43 -12.35 -10.71
N ILE A 14 2.96 -12.59 -9.52
CA ILE A 14 4.39 -12.50 -9.24
C ILE A 14 4.83 -13.93 -8.92
N LEU A 15 5.78 -14.44 -9.71
CA LEU A 15 6.46 -15.68 -9.35
C LEU A 15 7.71 -15.34 -8.55
N MET A 16 7.74 -15.81 -7.30
CA MET A 16 8.88 -15.66 -6.41
C MET A 16 9.30 -17.01 -5.82
N SER A 17 10.53 -17.07 -5.30
CA SER A 17 11.00 -18.24 -4.57
C SER A 17 10.12 -18.49 -3.34
N LYS A 18 9.55 -19.70 -3.23
CA LYS A 18 8.79 -20.10 -2.04
C LYS A 18 9.75 -20.27 -0.86
N LEU A 19 9.67 -19.34 0.09
CA LEU A 19 10.42 -19.43 1.34
C LEU A 19 9.87 -20.57 2.22
N PRO A 20 10.72 -21.31 2.96
CA PRO A 20 10.28 -22.37 3.84
C PRO A 20 9.62 -21.79 5.10
N GLY A 21 8.76 -22.58 5.77
CA GLY A 21 8.13 -22.21 7.02
C GLY A 21 6.64 -21.87 6.91
N GLU A 22 6.07 -21.44 8.03
CA GLU A 22 4.67 -20.99 8.17
C GLU A 22 4.65 -19.56 8.68
N VAL A 23 3.55 -18.84 8.45
CA VAL A 23 3.37 -17.50 9.00
C VAL A 23 3.38 -17.54 10.52
N TRP A 24 4.06 -16.58 11.13
CA TRP A 24 4.32 -16.58 12.56
C TRP A 24 3.02 -16.50 13.38
N ALA A 25 2.02 -15.80 12.86
CA ALA A 25 0.68 -15.71 13.47
C ALA A 25 0.09 -17.09 13.81
N THR A 26 0.24 -18.08 12.91
CA THR A 26 -0.29 -19.43 13.10
C THR A 26 0.37 -20.17 14.25
N ARG A 27 1.67 -19.94 14.48
CA ARG A 27 2.44 -20.66 15.51
C ARG A 27 2.57 -19.91 16.83
N TRP A 28 2.27 -18.61 16.85
CA TRP A 28 2.50 -17.76 18.00
C TRP A 28 1.90 -18.33 19.29
N GLN A 29 0.67 -18.83 19.26
CA GLN A 29 0.03 -19.35 20.48
C GLN A 29 0.69 -20.64 21.01
N SER A 30 1.14 -21.54 20.11
CA SER A 30 1.76 -22.81 20.49
C SER A 30 3.25 -22.73 20.81
N MET A 31 3.91 -21.60 20.51
CA MET A 31 5.34 -21.43 20.75
C MET A 31 5.67 -21.23 22.23
N ALA A 32 6.72 -21.90 22.69
CA ALA A 32 7.30 -21.63 24.00
C ALA A 32 7.81 -20.18 24.09
N TYR A 33 7.74 -19.59 25.28
CA TYR A 33 8.15 -18.21 25.51
C TYR A 33 9.62 -17.97 25.12
N ALA A 34 10.52 -18.89 25.46
CA ALA A 34 11.94 -18.80 25.11
C ALA A 34 12.17 -18.71 23.59
N THR A 35 11.38 -19.44 22.79
CA THR A 35 11.45 -19.37 21.32
C THR A 35 10.96 -18.03 20.79
N LYS A 36 9.87 -17.49 21.36
CA LYS A 36 9.38 -16.13 21.02
C LYS A 36 10.45 -15.08 21.30
N GLU A 37 11.07 -15.15 22.47
CA GLU A 37 12.14 -14.24 22.89
C GLU A 37 13.34 -14.30 21.93
N GLN A 38 13.79 -15.50 21.57
CA GLN A 38 14.89 -15.68 20.62
C GLN A 38 14.57 -15.11 19.25
N LEU A 39 13.34 -15.30 18.77
CA LEU A 39 12.90 -14.78 17.48
C LEU A 39 12.82 -13.25 17.46
N VAL A 40 12.25 -12.64 18.50
CA VAL A 40 12.26 -11.18 18.67
C VAL A 40 13.69 -10.65 18.69
N LYS A 41 14.61 -11.29 19.43
CA LYS A 41 16.03 -10.93 19.44
C LYS A 41 16.66 -11.02 18.05
N LYS A 42 16.34 -12.05 17.27
CA LYS A 42 16.83 -12.21 15.88
C LYS A 42 16.30 -11.08 14.98
N PHE A 43 15.02 -10.72 15.13
CA PHE A 43 14.41 -9.62 14.39
C PHE A 43 15.05 -8.27 14.74
N CYS A 44 15.27 -7.98 16.02
CA CYS A 44 15.98 -6.77 16.45
C CYS A 44 17.39 -6.67 15.88
N ARG A 45 18.11 -7.80 15.74
CA ARG A 45 19.42 -7.81 15.07
C ARG A 45 19.32 -7.48 13.58
N TYR A 46 18.30 -8.01 12.89
CA TYR A 46 18.05 -7.68 11.49
C TYR A 46 17.70 -6.19 11.33
N ALA A 47 16.75 -5.69 12.11
CA ALA A 47 16.38 -4.27 12.10
C ALA A 47 17.59 -3.37 12.40
N SER A 48 18.45 -3.75 13.36
CA SER A 48 19.69 -3.03 13.64
C SER A 48 20.67 -3.05 12.46
N HIS A 49 20.79 -4.16 11.75
CA HIS A 49 21.66 -4.26 10.57
C HIS A 49 21.16 -3.40 9.41
N VAL A 50 19.85 -3.40 9.18
CA VAL A 50 19.20 -2.53 8.18
C VAL A 50 19.36 -1.06 8.57
N PHE A 51 19.13 -0.71 9.84
CA PHE A 51 19.35 0.65 10.35
C PHE A 51 20.79 1.11 10.18
N ARG A 52 21.80 0.24 10.36
CA ARG A 52 23.20 0.63 10.14
C ARG A 52 23.54 0.88 8.68
N LYS A 53 22.73 0.37 7.74
CA LYS A 53 22.87 0.58 6.31
C LYS A 53 21.90 1.68 5.84
N GLN A 54 22.12 2.89 6.34
CA GLN A 54 21.29 4.02 6.01
C GLN A 54 21.32 4.31 4.50
N CYS A 55 20.15 4.63 3.95
CA CYS A 55 19.95 5.26 2.66
C CYS A 55 19.98 6.79 2.80
N ARG A 56 19.90 7.50 1.68
CA ARG A 56 19.79 8.96 1.64
C ARG A 56 18.54 9.37 0.88
N GLY A 57 17.64 10.09 1.55
CA GLY A 57 16.33 10.48 1.02
C GLY A 57 15.25 9.41 1.21
N ILE A 58 14.00 9.79 0.94
CA ILE A 58 12.80 8.95 1.10
C ILE A 58 12.26 8.59 -0.29
N GLY A 59 12.10 7.29 -0.54
CA GLY A 59 11.61 6.72 -1.80
C GLY A 59 11.95 5.24 -1.89
N ASN A 60 11.83 4.65 -3.07
CA ASN A 60 12.06 3.21 -3.27
C ASN A 60 13.44 2.93 -3.86
N ILE A 61 13.90 1.69 -3.67
CA ILE A 61 15.19 1.22 -4.19
C ILE A 61 14.95 0.44 -5.48
N HIS A 62 15.42 1.00 -6.60
CA HIS A 62 15.14 0.51 -7.96
C HIS A 62 16.18 -0.46 -8.52
N SER A 63 17.20 -0.82 -7.74
CA SER A 63 18.21 -1.78 -8.20
C SER A 63 18.72 -2.65 -7.06
N SER A 64 19.13 -3.87 -7.39
CA SER A 64 19.76 -4.82 -6.47
C SER A 64 21.27 -4.54 -6.26
N SER A 65 21.79 -3.42 -6.79
CA SER A 65 23.19 -3.02 -6.59
C SER A 65 23.43 -2.53 -5.15
N PRO A 66 24.61 -2.79 -4.56
CA PRO A 66 25.04 -2.14 -3.33
C PRO A 66 25.06 -0.60 -3.40
N SER A 67 25.08 -0.03 -4.61
CA SER A 67 25.03 1.41 -4.89
C SER A 67 23.64 1.91 -5.25
N ALA A 68 22.59 1.12 -4.99
CA ALA A 68 21.24 1.46 -5.40
C ALA A 68 20.82 2.81 -4.80
N LYS A 69 20.48 3.75 -5.68
CA LYS A 69 20.03 5.08 -5.28
C LYS A 69 18.55 5.01 -4.93
N VAL A 70 18.16 5.81 -3.94
CA VAL A 70 16.75 6.07 -3.65
C VAL A 70 16.16 6.83 -4.83
N GLY A 71 15.12 6.29 -5.45
CA GLY A 71 14.39 6.92 -6.54
C GLY A 71 13.00 7.34 -6.09
N ARG A 72 12.06 7.43 -7.05
CA ARG A 72 10.67 7.79 -6.76
C ARG A 72 10.06 6.85 -5.73
N ILE A 73 9.16 7.39 -4.92
CA ILE A 73 8.38 6.61 -3.97
C ILE A 73 7.32 5.83 -4.74
N VAL A 74 7.25 4.55 -4.45
CA VAL A 74 6.18 3.65 -4.85
C VAL A 74 5.41 3.28 -3.60
N SER A 75 4.29 3.98 -3.41
CA SER A 75 3.38 3.78 -2.30
C SER A 75 1.96 3.99 -2.79
N MET A 76 1.07 3.08 -2.38
CA MET A 76 -0.37 3.13 -2.67
C MET A 76 -0.97 4.51 -2.45
N HIS A 77 -0.47 5.22 -1.43
CA HIS A 77 -0.91 6.58 -1.15
C HIS A 77 -0.76 7.54 -2.34
N PHE A 78 0.21 7.34 -3.25
CA PHE A 78 0.54 8.24 -4.37
C PHE A 78 0.08 7.77 -5.76
N PHE A 79 -0.21 6.48 -5.94
CA PHE A 79 -0.54 5.93 -7.27
C PHE A 79 -1.89 5.21 -7.32
N TRP A 80 -2.59 5.05 -6.21
CA TRP A 80 -3.85 4.34 -6.23
C TRP A 80 -4.97 5.15 -6.87
N ASP A 81 -5.82 4.50 -7.66
CA ASP A 81 -6.94 5.11 -8.39
C ASP A 81 -6.49 6.34 -9.23
N HIS A 82 -7.28 7.41 -9.28
CA HIS A 82 -6.98 8.64 -10.01
C HIS A 82 -5.68 9.33 -9.56
N ARG A 83 -5.12 8.96 -8.39
CA ARG A 83 -3.86 9.56 -7.88
C ARG A 83 -2.68 9.28 -8.81
N ILE A 84 -2.67 8.18 -9.58
CA ILE A 84 -1.59 7.91 -10.55
C ILE A 84 -1.48 9.00 -11.62
N HIS A 85 -2.59 9.64 -11.95
CA HIS A 85 -2.67 10.67 -12.98
C HIS A 85 -2.44 12.09 -12.44
N GLU A 86 -2.38 12.26 -11.11
CA GLU A 86 -2.16 13.58 -10.52
C GLU A 86 -0.73 14.07 -10.69
N ASP A 87 -0.57 15.35 -11.00
CA ASP A 87 0.74 16.00 -10.98
C ASP A 87 1.12 16.39 -9.54
N VAL A 88 1.73 15.44 -8.84
CA VAL A 88 2.25 15.59 -7.47
C VAL A 88 3.70 15.12 -7.35
N PRO A 89 4.49 15.71 -6.44
CA PRO A 89 5.83 15.23 -6.11
C PRO A 89 5.78 13.78 -5.60
N ARG A 90 6.50 12.88 -6.28
CA ARG A 90 6.65 11.46 -5.90
C ARG A 90 8.07 11.12 -5.49
N GLY A 91 8.79 12.10 -4.96
CA GLY A 91 10.17 11.93 -4.52
C GLY A 91 11.19 11.65 -5.65
N PRO A 92 12.40 11.18 -5.31
CA PRO A 92 12.87 10.94 -3.95
C PRO A 92 12.81 12.23 -3.13
N PHE A 93 12.23 12.17 -1.93
CA PHE A 93 12.15 13.34 -1.06
C PHE A 93 13.45 13.49 -0.31
N LYS A 94 13.95 14.71 -0.19
CA LYS A 94 15.18 14.97 0.55
C LYS A 94 14.96 14.93 2.05
N THR A 95 13.78 15.32 2.50
CA THR A 95 13.48 15.49 3.91
C THR A 95 12.13 14.87 4.28
N THR A 96 11.97 14.48 5.53
CA THR A 96 10.68 14.04 6.09
C THR A 96 9.65 15.14 5.95
N ARG A 97 10.06 16.42 6.04
CA ARG A 97 9.18 17.57 5.80
C ARG A 97 8.59 17.54 4.39
N ASP A 98 9.42 17.40 3.36
CA ASP A 98 8.95 17.38 1.96
C ASP A 98 8.03 16.19 1.70
N TRP A 99 8.37 15.02 2.27
CA TRP A 99 7.54 13.82 2.18
C TRP A 99 6.17 14.02 2.84
N MET A 100 6.12 14.55 4.06
CA MET A 100 4.85 14.82 4.77
C MET A 100 4.02 15.88 4.05
N GLN A 101 4.66 16.93 3.52
CA GLN A 101 3.96 17.97 2.76
C GLN A 101 3.35 17.43 1.46
N ALA A 102 4.04 16.55 0.74
CA ALA A 102 3.49 15.91 -0.45
C ALA A 102 2.25 15.07 -0.13
N ARG A 103 2.26 14.31 0.98
CA ARG A 103 1.12 13.52 1.44
C ARG A 103 -0.08 14.39 1.85
N LEU A 104 0.16 15.42 2.66
CA LEU A 104 -0.89 16.35 3.07
C LEU A 104 -1.48 17.11 1.87
N MET A 105 -0.66 17.48 0.89
CA MET A 105 -1.12 18.14 -0.33
C MET A 105 -2.03 17.22 -1.14
N LEU A 106 -1.67 15.95 -1.31
CA LEU A 106 -2.47 14.98 -2.04
C LEU A 106 -3.83 14.76 -1.36
N SER A 107 -3.83 14.41 -0.07
CA SER A 107 -5.10 14.24 0.69
C SER A 107 -5.96 15.50 0.72
N SER A 108 -5.33 16.69 0.72
CA SER A 108 -6.06 17.96 0.63
C SER A 108 -6.74 18.11 -0.73
N ARG A 109 -6.04 17.84 -1.85
CA ARG A 109 -6.60 17.92 -3.20
C ARG A 109 -7.79 16.98 -3.36
N GLU A 110 -7.64 15.74 -2.93
CA GLU A 110 -8.72 14.74 -2.98
C GLU A 110 -9.94 15.18 -2.18
N SER A 111 -9.73 15.66 -0.95
CA SER A 111 -10.83 16.10 -0.10
C SER A 111 -11.56 17.30 -0.70
N HIS A 112 -10.83 18.27 -1.27
CA HIS A 112 -11.46 19.38 -2.01
C HIS A 112 -12.22 18.89 -3.24
N GLY A 113 -11.68 17.90 -3.96
CA GLY A 113 -12.33 17.26 -5.11
C GLY A 113 -13.65 16.57 -4.73
N LYS A 114 -13.65 15.76 -3.67
CA LYS A 114 -14.85 15.13 -3.11
C LYS A 114 -15.89 16.17 -2.68
N ILE A 115 -15.48 17.20 -1.94
CA ILE A 115 -16.39 18.28 -1.51
C ILE A 115 -17.00 18.99 -2.72
N ALA A 116 -16.20 19.34 -3.74
CA ALA A 116 -16.69 20.01 -4.94
C ALA A 116 -17.67 19.12 -5.73
N LYS A 117 -17.37 17.82 -5.83
CA LYS A 117 -18.23 16.82 -6.49
C LYS A 117 -19.58 16.69 -5.80
N TYR A 118 -19.59 16.49 -4.48
CA TYR A 118 -20.81 16.16 -3.75
C TYR A 118 -21.62 17.40 -3.34
N SER A 119 -20.98 18.53 -3.01
CA SER A 119 -21.71 19.77 -2.64
C SER A 119 -22.53 20.36 -3.79
N ALA A 120 -22.25 19.97 -5.03
CA ALA A 120 -22.99 20.38 -6.22
C ALA A 120 -24.21 19.50 -6.53
N GLN A 121 -24.40 18.38 -5.82
CA GLN A 121 -25.47 17.42 -6.08
C GLN A 121 -26.77 17.85 -5.36
N SER A 122 -27.90 17.73 -6.05
CA SER A 122 -29.23 18.08 -5.53
C SER A 122 -29.87 16.98 -4.68
N GLU A 123 -29.49 15.73 -4.93
CA GLU A 123 -29.88 14.55 -4.15
C GLU A 123 -28.61 13.72 -3.93
N MET A 124 -28.37 13.29 -2.69
CA MET A 124 -27.16 12.61 -2.27
C MET A 124 -27.52 11.26 -1.65
N GLY A 125 -26.81 10.20 -2.02
CA GLY A 125 -26.94 8.90 -1.34
C GLY A 125 -26.30 8.95 0.05
N SER A 126 -26.66 8.03 0.94
CA SER A 126 -26.03 7.95 2.27
C SER A 126 -24.50 7.78 2.19
N ASP A 127 -24.03 7.02 1.21
CA ASP A 127 -22.60 6.78 1.01
C ASP A 127 -21.88 8.07 0.56
N ASP A 128 -22.54 8.90 -0.28
CA ASP A 128 -22.00 10.19 -0.73
C ASP A 128 -22.01 11.24 0.42
N GLU A 129 -23.01 11.19 1.32
CA GLU A 129 -23.07 12.03 2.53
C GLU A 129 -21.92 11.71 3.49
N ASP A 130 -21.66 10.42 3.72
CA ASP A 130 -20.53 9.95 4.54
C ASP A 130 -19.20 10.39 3.92
N ASP A 131 -19.02 10.21 2.61
CA ASP A 131 -17.84 10.63 1.85
C ASP A 131 -17.57 12.15 1.96
N LEU A 132 -18.63 12.97 1.88
CA LEU A 132 -18.55 14.42 2.04
C LEU A 132 -18.14 14.81 3.47
N HIS A 133 -18.73 14.14 4.46
CA HIS A 133 -18.39 14.36 5.87
C HIS A 133 -16.91 14.03 6.14
N ASP A 134 -16.45 12.86 5.68
CA ASP A 134 -15.08 12.40 5.85
C ASP A 134 -14.07 13.32 5.15
N ALA A 135 -14.39 13.80 3.95
CA ALA A 135 -13.56 14.79 3.24
C ALA A 135 -13.45 16.11 4.04
N GLN A 136 -14.56 16.60 4.60
CA GLN A 136 -14.56 17.83 5.40
C GLN A 136 -13.76 17.66 6.70
N GLN A 137 -13.93 16.53 7.39
CA GLN A 137 -13.16 16.18 8.58
C GLN A 137 -11.66 16.06 8.27
N THR A 138 -11.31 15.44 7.15
CA THR A 138 -9.93 15.30 6.67
C THR A 138 -9.29 16.67 6.46
N LEU A 139 -9.97 17.61 5.80
CA LEU A 139 -9.45 18.98 5.64
C LEU A 139 -9.22 19.69 6.97
N ASP A 140 -10.09 19.50 7.96
CA ASP A 140 -9.91 20.10 9.27
C ASP A 140 -8.74 19.51 10.05
N ILE A 141 -8.45 18.22 9.86
CA ILE A 141 -7.24 17.58 10.37
C ILE A 141 -6.00 18.12 9.64
N ILE A 142 -6.02 18.22 8.32
CA ILE A 142 -4.90 18.74 7.51
C ILE A 142 -4.56 20.17 7.94
N LYS A 143 -5.54 21.04 8.15
CA LYS A 143 -5.33 22.41 8.65
C LYS A 143 -4.56 22.45 9.97
N LYS A 144 -4.74 21.45 10.84
CA LYS A 144 -4.02 21.32 12.12
C LYS A 144 -2.64 20.67 11.95
N LEU A 145 -2.52 19.70 11.06
CA LEU A 145 -1.26 19.00 10.80
C LEU A 145 -0.25 19.85 10.04
N GLN A 146 -0.70 20.70 9.11
CA GLN A 146 0.19 21.52 8.29
C GLN A 146 1.19 22.36 9.11
N PRO A 147 0.78 23.17 10.11
CA PRO A 147 1.73 23.90 10.95
C PRO A 147 2.56 22.98 11.85
N LEU A 148 2.03 21.81 12.26
CA LEU A 148 2.77 20.84 13.07
C LEU A 148 3.93 20.22 12.29
N VAL A 149 3.76 19.98 10.98
CA VAL A 149 4.86 19.48 10.13
C VAL A 149 6.02 20.45 10.14
N ASP A 150 5.77 21.76 10.03
CA ASP A 150 6.84 22.76 10.05
C ASP A 150 7.51 22.92 11.43
N VAL A 151 6.76 22.66 12.51
CA VAL A 151 7.29 22.71 13.89
C VAL A 151 8.12 21.47 14.22
N VAL A 152 7.65 20.28 13.86
CA VAL A 152 8.30 19.00 14.16
C VAL A 152 9.44 18.72 13.19
N PHE A 153 9.27 19.09 11.92
CA PHE A 153 10.25 18.92 10.85
C PHE A 153 10.57 20.29 10.24
N PRO A 154 11.37 21.12 10.92
CA PRO A 154 11.74 22.42 10.40
C PRO A 154 12.52 22.30 9.07
N PRO A 155 12.53 23.35 8.23
CA PRO A 155 13.27 23.33 6.98
C PRO A 155 14.72 22.87 7.15
N ALA A 156 15.14 21.93 6.31
CA ALA A 156 16.49 21.39 6.37
C ALA A 156 17.53 22.47 6.09
N GLN A 157 18.59 22.47 6.89
CA GLN A 157 19.76 23.33 6.70
C GLN A 157 20.86 22.60 5.91
N ASP A 158 20.82 21.26 5.90
CA ASP A 158 21.77 20.42 5.18
C ASP A 158 21.37 20.33 3.69
N PRO A 159 22.28 20.58 2.74
CA PRO A 159 22.01 20.38 1.31
C PRO A 159 21.79 18.91 0.92
N GLU A 160 22.30 17.97 1.72
CA GLU A 160 22.22 16.54 1.46
C GLU A 160 20.87 15.94 1.93
N PRO A 161 20.30 14.95 1.18
CA PRO A 161 19.10 14.25 1.62
C PRO A 161 19.29 13.60 2.99
N GLU A 162 18.27 13.58 3.83
CA GLU A 162 18.36 13.02 5.18
C GLU A 162 18.72 11.53 5.20
N ALA A 163 19.31 11.08 6.31
CA ALA A 163 19.58 9.67 6.53
C ALA A 163 18.25 8.91 6.77
N THR A 164 18.03 7.85 6.00
CA THR A 164 16.83 7.01 6.07
C THR A 164 17.20 5.53 6.14
N MET A 165 16.25 4.66 6.42
CA MET A 165 16.45 3.21 6.42
C MET A 165 15.33 2.51 5.66
N LEU A 166 15.58 1.27 5.23
CA LEU A 166 14.50 0.41 4.78
C LEU A 166 13.51 0.18 5.92
N PHE A 167 12.24 0.39 5.61
CA PHE A 167 11.13 0.25 6.53
C PHE A 167 10.07 -0.62 5.87
N HIS A 168 9.63 -1.66 6.57
CA HIS A 168 8.51 -2.50 6.16
C HIS A 168 7.25 -1.92 6.77
N ASP A 169 6.37 -1.38 5.95
CA ASP A 169 5.22 -0.60 6.40
C ASP A 169 4.02 -1.45 6.85
N ASP A 170 3.94 -2.73 6.43
CA ASP A 170 2.99 -3.71 6.95
C ASP A 170 3.68 -4.90 7.64
N LEU A 171 4.60 -4.59 8.56
CA LEU A 171 5.29 -5.63 9.29
C LEU A 171 4.37 -6.23 10.37
N SER A 172 3.83 -7.41 10.08
CA SER A 172 2.95 -8.14 11.00
C SER A 172 3.40 -9.59 11.19
N LEU A 173 2.80 -10.29 12.16
CA LEU A 173 3.01 -11.74 12.35
C LEU A 173 2.60 -12.57 11.13
N HIS A 174 1.81 -12.00 10.20
CA HIS A 174 1.39 -12.66 8.96
C HIS A 174 2.44 -12.56 7.86
N ASN A 175 3.32 -11.56 7.93
CA ASN A 175 4.37 -11.29 6.94
C ASN A 175 5.75 -11.82 7.37
N ILE A 176 5.80 -12.51 8.52
CA ILE A 176 7.01 -13.14 9.06
C ILE A 176 6.84 -14.66 8.96
N LEU A 177 7.80 -15.33 8.31
CA LEU A 177 7.84 -16.78 8.18
C LEU A 177 8.83 -17.39 9.18
N VAL A 178 8.41 -18.50 9.80
CA VAL A 178 9.21 -19.27 10.75
C VAL A 178 9.21 -20.76 10.43
N ASP A 179 10.33 -21.44 10.68
CA ASP A 179 10.41 -22.91 10.57
C ASP A 179 9.79 -23.64 11.78
N ARG A 180 9.98 -24.96 11.82
CA ARG A 180 9.42 -25.81 12.89
C ARG A 180 10.01 -25.52 14.27
N ASP A 181 11.26 -25.08 14.31
CA ASP A 181 12.00 -24.78 15.53
C ASP A 181 11.80 -23.31 15.97
N GLY A 182 11.04 -22.54 15.20
CA GLY A 182 10.74 -21.13 15.47
C GLY A 182 11.83 -20.18 14.97
N ASN A 183 12.70 -20.60 14.06
CA ASN A 183 13.68 -19.72 13.44
C ASN A 183 13.06 -18.91 12.31
N LEU A 184 13.39 -17.61 12.24
CA LEU A 184 13.05 -16.75 11.10
C LEU A 184 13.60 -17.32 9.80
N THR A 185 12.73 -17.55 8.82
CA THR A 185 13.05 -18.01 7.46
C THR A 185 12.81 -16.96 6.38
N GLY A 186 11.94 -15.99 6.64
CA GLY A 186 11.61 -14.95 5.66
C GLY A 186 10.77 -13.81 6.22
N VAL A 187 10.88 -12.65 5.57
CA VAL A 187 9.92 -11.55 5.68
C VAL A 187 9.40 -11.30 4.27
N VAL A 188 8.10 -11.50 4.08
CA VAL A 188 7.41 -11.39 2.78
C VAL A 188 6.55 -10.14 2.75
N ASP A 189 5.84 -9.91 1.64
CA ASP A 189 4.88 -8.82 1.49
C ASP A 189 5.52 -7.41 1.49
N TRP A 190 6.64 -7.30 0.77
CA TRP A 190 7.23 -6.02 0.37
C TRP A 190 6.56 -5.43 -0.90
N GLU A 191 5.44 -6.03 -1.33
CA GLU A 191 4.86 -5.93 -2.68
C GLU A 191 4.24 -4.57 -3.00
N LYS A 192 4.17 -3.67 -2.02
CA LYS A 192 3.75 -2.27 -2.20
C LYS A 192 4.61 -1.45 -3.17
N THR A 193 5.69 -2.05 -3.72
CA THR A 193 6.62 -1.47 -4.69
C THR A 193 6.38 -1.96 -6.14
N PHE A 194 5.49 -2.93 -6.39
CA PHE A 194 5.41 -3.64 -7.67
C PHE A 194 4.63 -2.90 -8.78
N LEU A 195 3.49 -2.28 -8.44
CA LEU A 195 2.55 -1.75 -9.44
C LEU A 195 3.10 -0.53 -10.20
N GLU A 196 3.80 0.38 -9.53
CA GLU A 196 4.36 1.57 -10.20
C GLU A 196 5.56 1.25 -11.10
N GLU A 197 6.39 0.27 -10.72
CA GLU A 197 7.46 -0.20 -11.60
C GLU A 197 6.88 -0.84 -12.86
N MET A 198 5.80 -1.63 -12.74
CA MET A 198 5.11 -2.17 -13.91
C MET A 198 4.45 -1.07 -14.76
N ALA A 199 3.88 -0.04 -14.14
CA ALA A 199 3.33 1.11 -14.86
C ALA A 199 4.39 1.89 -15.65
N SER A 200 5.61 1.97 -15.11
CA SER A 200 6.75 2.63 -15.76
C SER A 200 7.40 1.77 -16.84
N LEU A 201 7.57 0.47 -16.58
CA LEU A 201 8.31 -0.45 -17.45
C LEU A 201 7.45 -1.02 -18.59
N GLU A 202 6.16 -1.28 -18.33
CA GLU A 202 5.25 -1.94 -19.26
C GLU A 202 3.82 -1.35 -19.18
N PRO A 203 3.56 -0.15 -19.75
CA PRO A 203 2.25 0.50 -19.67
C PRO A 203 1.09 -0.36 -20.22
N GLY A 204 1.35 -1.20 -21.22
CA GLY A 204 0.35 -2.15 -21.74
C GLY A 204 -0.05 -3.23 -20.73
N TRP A 205 0.80 -3.51 -19.74
CA TRP A 205 0.44 -4.38 -18.62
C TRP A 205 -0.58 -3.68 -17.69
N MET A 206 -0.44 -2.37 -17.46
CA MET A 206 -1.40 -1.60 -16.65
C MET A 206 -2.78 -1.53 -17.31
N GLU A 207 -2.84 -1.38 -18.64
CA GLU A 207 -4.12 -1.41 -19.37
C GLU A 207 -4.85 -2.76 -19.18
N VAL A 208 -4.11 -3.88 -19.17
CA VAL A 208 -4.67 -5.20 -18.88
C VAL A 208 -5.06 -5.34 -17.41
N PHE A 209 -4.23 -4.83 -16.49
CA PHE A 209 -4.52 -4.79 -15.05
C PHE A 209 -5.85 -4.09 -14.78
N GLU A 210 -6.05 -2.87 -15.28
CA GLU A 210 -7.25 -2.07 -15.06
C GLU A 210 -8.47 -2.73 -15.72
N SER A 211 -8.34 -3.15 -16.98
CA SER A 211 -9.45 -3.79 -17.71
C SER A 211 -9.85 -5.18 -17.16
N SER A 212 -9.03 -5.78 -16.30
CA SER A 212 -9.30 -7.09 -15.68
C SER A 212 -10.01 -7.02 -14.33
N ALA A 213 -10.26 -5.82 -13.79
CA ALA A 213 -10.85 -5.63 -12.45
C ALA A 213 -12.13 -6.45 -12.22
N GLN A 214 -13.04 -6.48 -13.21
CA GLN A 214 -14.30 -7.24 -13.16
C GLN A 214 -14.11 -8.75 -12.98
N LYS A 215 -12.95 -9.30 -13.37
CA LYS A 215 -12.61 -10.72 -13.18
C LYS A 215 -11.89 -10.94 -11.84
N ARG A 216 -11.15 -9.94 -11.36
CA ARG A 216 -10.28 -10.03 -10.16
C ARG A 216 -11.08 -9.86 -8.88
N ASP A 217 -12.02 -8.93 -8.86
CA ASP A 217 -12.80 -8.61 -7.67
C ASP A 217 -13.63 -9.80 -7.13
N PRO A 218 -14.26 -10.65 -7.96
CA PRO A 218 -14.89 -11.88 -7.48
C PRO A 218 -13.91 -12.86 -6.80
N ASP A 219 -12.70 -13.04 -7.33
CA ASP A 219 -11.67 -13.87 -6.70
C ASP A 219 -11.24 -13.29 -5.34
N MET A 220 -11.04 -11.96 -5.29
CA MET A 220 -10.71 -11.24 -4.07
C MET A 220 -11.80 -11.41 -3.01
N ALA A 221 -13.07 -11.27 -3.38
CA ALA A 221 -14.21 -11.47 -2.50
C ALA A 221 -14.21 -12.89 -1.90
N VAL A 222 -14.00 -13.90 -2.75
CA VAL A 222 -13.95 -15.31 -2.33
C VAL A 222 -12.81 -15.57 -1.36
N ARG A 223 -11.64 -14.96 -1.58
CA ARG A 223 -10.46 -15.09 -0.71
C ARG A 223 -10.62 -14.40 0.64
N LYS A 224 -11.33 -13.27 0.68
CA LYS A 224 -11.44 -12.39 1.85
C LYS A 224 -12.77 -12.51 2.59
N ARG A 225 -13.70 -13.36 2.14
CA ARG A 225 -15.06 -13.51 2.68
C ARG A 225 -15.13 -13.72 4.20
N ASP A 226 -14.13 -14.36 4.79
CA ASP A 226 -14.09 -14.71 6.22
C ASP A 226 -13.39 -13.60 7.05
N ASN A 227 -13.13 -12.43 6.46
CA ASN A 227 -12.52 -11.29 7.14
C ASN A 227 -13.58 -10.30 7.63
N ASP A 228 -13.86 -10.31 8.93
CA ASP A 228 -14.87 -9.48 9.58
C ASP A 228 -14.67 -7.97 9.36
N PHE A 229 -13.42 -7.51 9.21
CA PHE A 229 -13.13 -6.10 8.96
C PHE A 229 -13.49 -5.67 7.53
N LEU A 230 -13.49 -6.60 6.58
CA LEU A 230 -13.80 -6.33 5.17
C LEU A 230 -15.23 -6.73 4.80
N ALA A 231 -15.96 -7.40 5.69
CA ALA A 231 -17.29 -7.93 5.42
C ALA A 231 -18.27 -6.85 4.90
N LYS A 232 -18.26 -5.65 5.48
CA LYS A 232 -19.10 -4.53 5.03
C LYS A 232 -18.75 -4.09 3.59
N ARG A 233 -17.46 -3.99 3.27
CA ARG A 233 -16.95 -3.59 1.94
C ARG A 233 -17.24 -4.66 0.87
N ILE A 234 -17.04 -5.92 1.21
CA ILE A 234 -17.35 -7.07 0.36
C ILE A 234 -18.86 -7.13 0.10
N GLN A 235 -19.70 -6.98 1.13
CA GLN A 235 -21.15 -7.03 0.96
C GLN A 235 -21.67 -5.87 0.09
N GLY A 236 -21.20 -4.64 0.35
CA GLY A 236 -21.57 -3.49 -0.47
C GLY A 236 -21.20 -3.67 -1.94
N TRP A 237 -20.01 -4.19 -2.23
CA TRP A 237 -19.59 -4.51 -3.59
C TRP A 237 -20.46 -5.59 -4.24
N VAL A 238 -20.76 -6.69 -3.54
CA VAL A 238 -21.64 -7.75 -4.05
C VAL A 238 -23.03 -7.21 -4.39
N ASP A 239 -23.59 -6.37 -3.53
CA ASP A 239 -24.92 -5.78 -3.74
C ASP A 239 -24.95 -4.88 -4.99
N ASP A 240 -23.90 -4.10 -5.22
CA ASP A 240 -23.79 -3.23 -6.39
C ASP A 240 -23.67 -4.02 -7.70
N VAL A 241 -22.78 -5.02 -7.73
CA VAL A 241 -22.61 -5.89 -8.90
C VAL A 241 -23.91 -6.64 -9.20
N THR A 242 -24.61 -7.14 -8.17
CA THR A 242 -25.88 -7.88 -8.34
C THR A 242 -27.00 -6.99 -8.86
N LYS A 243 -26.97 -5.68 -8.54
CA LYS A 243 -27.91 -4.67 -9.07
C LYS A 243 -27.49 -4.12 -10.44
N GLY A 244 -26.41 -4.64 -11.04
CA GLY A 244 -25.88 -4.18 -12.32
C GLY A 244 -25.15 -2.83 -12.25
N ARG A 245 -24.82 -2.34 -11.05
CA ARG A 245 -24.09 -1.08 -10.83
C ARG A 245 -22.59 -1.35 -10.89
N VAL A 246 -22.06 -1.52 -12.09
CA VAL A 246 -20.65 -1.86 -12.34
C VAL A 246 -19.77 -0.65 -12.65
N ASP A 247 -20.35 0.55 -12.69
CA ASP A 247 -19.63 1.80 -12.97
C ASP A 247 -19.00 2.44 -11.70
N GLY A 248 -19.21 1.84 -10.53
CA GLY A 248 -18.63 2.27 -9.25
C GLY A 248 -17.31 1.55 -8.93
N PRO A 249 -16.65 1.91 -7.81
CA PRO A 249 -15.38 1.32 -7.44
C PRO A 249 -15.48 -0.19 -7.25
N GLY A 250 -14.47 -0.90 -7.76
CA GLY A 250 -14.27 -2.33 -7.60
C GLY A 250 -14.03 -2.74 -6.16
N LEU A 251 -14.00 -4.05 -5.89
CA LEU A 251 -13.77 -4.55 -4.53
C LEU A 251 -12.35 -4.24 -4.05
N LEU A 252 -11.38 -4.37 -4.95
CA LEU A 252 -9.99 -4.03 -4.67
C LEU A 252 -9.89 -2.57 -4.17
N GLU A 253 -10.49 -1.64 -4.91
CA GLU A 253 -10.63 -0.23 -4.53
C GLU A 253 -11.29 -0.10 -3.15
N ARG A 254 -12.51 -0.62 -2.96
CA ARG A 254 -13.22 -0.54 -1.66
C ARG A 254 -12.45 -1.09 -0.46
N ILE A 255 -11.57 -2.09 -0.65
CA ILE A 255 -10.78 -2.68 0.44
C ILE A 255 -9.59 -1.79 0.82
N TYR A 256 -8.97 -1.16 -0.16
CA TYR A 256 -7.68 -0.47 -0.01
C TYR A 256 -7.77 1.07 -0.14
N ASP A 257 -8.95 1.62 -0.47
CA ASP A 257 -9.29 3.04 -0.50
C ASP A 257 -9.78 3.59 0.86
N ASP A 258 -8.94 3.46 1.89
CA ASP A 258 -9.02 4.33 3.07
C ASP A 258 -8.11 5.56 2.90
#